data_AF-A0A2M7DTZ6-F1
#
_entry.id   AF-A0A2M7DTZ6-F1
#
_cell.length_a   1.000
_cell.length_b   1.000
_cell.length_c   1.000
_cell.angle_alpha   90.00
_cell.angle_beta   90.00
_cell.angle_gamma   90.00
#
_symmetry.space_group_name_H-M   'P 1'
#
loop_
_entity.id
_entity.type
_entity.pdbx_description
1 polymer ?
#
loop_
_entity_poly.entity_id
_entity_poly.type
_entity_poly.pdbx_seq_one_letter_code
_entity_poly.pdbx_strand_id
1 'polypeptide(L)'
;MKTVHKIIIGDSRKMQEVRDASVHLIVTSPPYWQLKDYGSNEQIGFNHSYEEYINNLNLVWNECHRVIANGCRLCINIGDQFARSVYYGRYKVIPIRIEIIKFCETIGFDYMGAVIWQKVTTCNTTGGASVMGSFPYPRNGILKLDYEFILIFKKQGDTTSVTHEIKEKSKMTTEEWNQYFSGHWNFAGEKQGKHLAMFPEELPKRLIKMFTFVGDIVLDPFLGSGTTALAAKNLSRNSVGYEINGDFLPFIKERIGCGRNLFSKECTFEILKQEQITANFAEEIQELPYIFKDPIKVDKKIDPKKLQFGSKIDQNSGQREKYFTVKEVVSTELIKLSNRLTVRLLGIKQNVLKNGKAMEYLINKTQGQKVFLKYDQIKYDSENRLLCYLYLKNKTFVNAHLVKEGLAVVDTEMVFKYKEKFLELQNLEHAHNEK
;
A
#
# COMPACT_ATOMS: atom_id res chain seq x y z
N MET A 1 8.31 36.93 9.83
CA MET A 1 9.75 36.52 9.88
C MET A 1 10.08 35.94 8.52
N LYS A 2 11.25 36.21 7.94
CA LYS A 2 11.57 35.64 6.63
C LYS A 2 11.80 34.14 6.74
N THR A 3 11.14 33.33 5.91
CA THR A 3 11.32 31.87 5.87
C THR A 3 11.92 31.41 4.55
N VAL A 4 12.68 30.33 4.59
CA VAL A 4 13.29 29.65 3.46
C VAL A 4 12.70 28.25 3.34
N HIS A 5 12.27 27.91 2.14
CA HIS A 5 11.67 26.63 1.82
C HIS A 5 12.44 25.99 0.67
N LYS A 6 13.19 24.94 0.99
CA LYS A 6 14.02 24.19 0.05
C LYS A 6 13.29 22.95 -0.43
N ILE A 7 13.06 22.85 -1.74
CA ILE A 7 12.45 21.70 -2.42
C ILE A 7 13.54 21.00 -3.21
N ILE A 8 13.78 19.73 -2.91
CA ILE A 8 14.83 18.94 -3.54
C ILE A 8 14.15 17.84 -4.35
N ILE A 9 14.35 17.88 -5.66
CA ILE A 9 13.96 16.78 -6.54
C ILE A 9 15.08 15.75 -6.51
N GLY A 10 14.87 14.67 -5.77
CA GLY A 10 15.90 13.69 -5.42
C GLY A 10 15.40 12.57 -4.52
N ASP A 11 16.29 11.64 -4.21
CA ASP A 11 16.04 10.44 -3.41
C ASP A 11 16.45 10.65 -1.95
N SER A 12 15.46 10.55 -1.06
CA SER A 12 15.64 10.76 0.38
C SER A 12 16.43 9.66 1.09
N ARG A 13 16.80 8.56 0.41
CA ARG A 13 17.77 7.59 0.94
C ARG A 13 19.17 8.20 1.08
N LYS A 14 19.44 9.35 0.44
CA LYS A 14 20.63 10.19 0.63
C LYS A 14 20.25 11.66 0.69
N MET A 15 20.45 12.29 1.85
CA MET A 15 20.12 13.70 2.08
C MET A 15 21.38 14.57 2.21
N GLN A 16 22.31 14.46 1.26
CA GLN A 16 23.60 15.18 1.28
C GLN A 16 23.46 16.71 1.26
N GLU A 17 22.34 17.22 0.73
CA GLU A 17 22.02 18.65 0.70
C GLU A 17 21.54 19.20 2.06
N VAL A 18 21.41 18.32 3.06
CA VAL A 18 21.02 18.62 4.44
C VAL A 18 22.15 18.27 5.40
N ARG A 19 22.58 19.28 6.16
CA ARG A 19 23.65 19.14 7.16
C ARG A 19 23.19 18.29 8.34
N ASP A 20 24.15 17.59 8.94
CA ASP A 20 23.96 16.86 10.19
C ASP A 20 23.38 17.77 11.28
N ALA A 21 22.47 17.21 12.09
CA ALA A 21 21.86 17.88 13.23
C ALA A 21 21.31 19.30 12.96
N SER A 22 20.77 19.55 11.76
CA SER A 22 20.27 20.87 11.34
C SER A 22 18.73 20.97 11.28
N VAL A 23 18.03 19.84 11.35
CA VAL A 23 16.55 19.76 11.28
C VAL A 23 15.96 19.65 12.68
N HIS A 24 14.86 20.37 12.95
CA HIS A 24 14.26 20.46 14.28
C HIS A 24 12.99 19.61 14.44
N LEU A 25 12.35 19.26 13.34
CA LEU A 25 11.23 18.34 13.29
C LEU A 25 11.17 17.66 11.93
N ILE A 26 10.92 16.36 11.91
CA ILE A 26 10.60 15.62 10.69
C ILE A 26 9.13 15.22 10.75
N VAL A 27 8.33 15.59 9.74
CA VAL A 27 6.94 15.15 9.62
C VAL A 27 6.75 14.56 8.24
N THR A 28 6.32 13.31 8.17
CA THR A 28 6.19 12.63 6.88
C THR A 28 5.17 11.49 6.89
N SER A 29 4.90 10.95 5.71
CA SER A 29 4.16 9.72 5.49
C SER A 29 4.88 8.94 4.40
N PRO A 30 5.44 7.75 4.69
CA PRO A 30 6.16 6.99 3.68
C PRO A 30 5.23 6.53 2.55
N PRO A 31 5.77 6.26 1.35
CA PRO A 31 4.98 5.78 0.23
C PRO A 31 4.33 4.44 0.57
N TYR A 32 3.04 4.31 0.30
CA TYR A 32 2.31 3.08 0.66
C TYR A 32 2.78 1.89 -0.19
N TRP A 33 3.31 0.86 0.47
CA TRP A 33 3.73 -0.40 -0.16
C TRP A 33 2.66 -0.99 -1.10
N GLN A 34 3.01 -1.24 -2.36
CA GLN A 34 2.15 -1.80 -3.43
C GLN A 34 0.79 -1.14 -3.69
N LEU A 35 0.43 -0.05 -3.00
CA LEU A 35 -0.89 0.57 -3.11
C LEU A 35 -0.94 1.67 -4.17
N LYS A 36 0.19 2.34 -4.44
CA LYS A 36 0.28 3.45 -5.39
C LYS A 36 1.56 3.34 -6.21
N ASP A 37 1.41 3.58 -7.51
CA ASP A 37 2.52 3.90 -8.40
C ASP A 37 2.61 5.44 -8.47
N TYR A 38 3.70 5.98 -7.95
CA TYR A 38 4.00 7.42 -7.93
C TYR A 38 4.76 7.87 -9.18
N GLY A 39 4.92 7.01 -10.19
CA GLY A 39 5.43 7.39 -11.51
C GLY A 39 6.95 7.47 -11.64
N SER A 40 7.70 6.96 -10.65
CA SER A 40 9.17 6.82 -10.73
C SER A 40 9.57 5.35 -10.60
N ASN A 41 10.52 4.92 -11.44
CA ASN A 41 11.11 3.57 -11.36
C ASN A 41 11.96 3.40 -10.08
N GLU A 42 12.40 4.50 -9.49
CA GLU A 42 13.26 4.51 -8.29
C GLU A 42 12.46 4.65 -6.99
N GLN A 43 11.12 4.72 -7.08
CA GLN A 43 10.24 4.88 -5.92
C GLN A 43 10.37 3.72 -4.92
N ILE A 44 10.26 4.03 -3.63
CA ILE A 44 10.19 3.01 -2.59
C ILE A 44 8.77 2.42 -2.54
N GLY A 45 8.66 1.10 -2.74
CA GLY A 45 7.49 0.31 -2.32
C GLY A 45 6.61 -0.23 -3.44
N PHE A 46 6.54 0.40 -4.61
CA PHE A 46 5.88 -0.21 -5.76
C PHE A 46 6.80 -1.29 -6.36
N ASN A 47 6.27 -2.47 -6.69
CA ASN A 47 7.03 -3.65 -7.14
C ASN A 47 8.12 -4.21 -6.20
N HIS A 48 8.34 -3.62 -5.02
CA HIS A 48 9.20 -4.20 -3.98
C HIS A 48 8.49 -5.33 -3.23
N SER A 49 9.27 -6.33 -2.79
CA SER A 49 8.85 -7.25 -1.73
C SER A 49 8.66 -6.46 -0.43
N TYR A 50 8.00 -7.06 0.55
CA TYR A 50 7.81 -6.39 1.84
C TYR A 50 9.17 -6.14 2.51
N GLU A 51 10.08 -7.10 2.36
CA GLU A 51 11.46 -7.01 2.82
C GLU A 51 12.23 -5.83 2.20
N GLU A 52 12.25 -5.76 0.86
CA GLU A 52 12.91 -4.66 0.14
C GLU A 52 12.29 -3.31 0.52
N TYR A 53 10.97 -3.24 0.66
CA TYR A 53 10.28 -2.01 1.05
C TYR A 53 10.72 -1.50 2.42
N ILE A 54 10.69 -2.35 3.44
CA ILE A 54 11.09 -1.96 4.80
C ILE A 54 12.56 -1.57 4.85
N ASN A 55 13.46 -2.35 4.23
CA ASN A 55 14.89 -2.05 4.26
C ASN A 55 15.25 -0.76 3.49
N ASN A 56 14.53 -0.42 2.42
CA ASN A 56 14.69 0.87 1.75
C ASN A 56 14.19 2.05 2.60
N LEU A 57 13.09 1.87 3.37
CA LEU A 57 12.67 2.89 4.33
C LEU A 57 13.69 3.08 5.44
N ASN A 58 14.34 2.00 5.89
CA ASN A 58 15.38 2.05 6.92
C ASN A 58 16.57 2.92 6.52
N LEU A 59 16.96 2.95 5.24
CA LEU A 59 17.97 3.91 4.74
C LEU A 59 17.53 5.37 4.96
N VAL A 60 16.26 5.68 4.69
CA VAL A 60 15.71 7.04 4.90
C VAL A 60 15.64 7.37 6.40
N TRP A 61 15.26 6.42 7.24
CA TRP A 61 15.24 6.62 8.70
C TRP A 61 16.64 6.83 9.28
N ASN A 62 17.65 6.16 8.72
CA ASN A 62 19.05 6.37 9.07
C ASN A 62 19.50 7.80 8.72
N GLU A 63 19.15 8.30 7.54
CA GLU A 63 19.41 9.70 7.15
C GLU A 63 18.63 10.69 8.02
N CYS A 64 17.38 10.38 8.37
CA CYS A 64 16.59 11.17 9.32
C CYS A 64 17.26 11.28 10.69
N HIS A 65 17.86 10.19 11.18
CA HIS A 65 18.63 10.21 12.43
C HIS A 65 19.88 11.10 12.33
N ARG A 66 20.59 11.08 11.19
CA ARG A 66 21.76 11.95 10.94
C ARG A 66 21.39 13.44 10.95
N VAL A 67 20.36 13.82 10.19
CA VAL A 67 20.03 15.24 9.95
C VAL A 67 19.27 15.91 11.08
N ILE A 68 18.54 15.14 11.91
CA ILE A 68 17.77 15.71 13.01
C ILE A 68 18.67 16.14 14.17
N ALA A 69 18.41 17.32 14.73
CA ALA A 69 19.09 17.85 15.90
C ALA A 69 18.78 17.02 17.16
N ASN A 70 19.66 17.10 18.15
CA ASN A 70 19.47 16.39 19.42
C ASN A 70 18.25 16.95 20.17
N GLY A 71 17.51 16.07 20.85
CA GLY A 71 16.30 16.41 21.59
C GLY A 71 15.06 16.72 20.73
N CYS A 72 15.21 16.75 19.40
CA CYS A 72 14.13 16.98 18.42
C CYS A 72 13.41 15.69 18.04
N ARG A 73 12.32 15.81 17.26
CA ARG A 73 11.39 14.70 17.01
C ARG A 73 11.21 14.32 15.54
N LEU A 74 11.05 13.01 15.32
CA LEU A 74 10.64 12.41 14.05
C LEU A 74 9.20 11.89 14.21
N CYS A 75 8.31 12.38 13.35
CA CYS A 75 6.90 12.06 13.35
C CYS A 75 6.50 11.39 12.02
N ILE A 76 6.02 10.14 12.08
CA ILE A 76 5.73 9.33 10.90
C ILE A 76 4.25 8.94 10.90
N ASN A 77 3.47 9.45 9.95
CA ASN A 77 2.11 8.99 9.70
C ASN A 77 2.14 7.69 8.86
N ILE A 78 1.61 6.60 9.41
CA ILE A 78 1.58 5.30 8.74
C ILE A 78 0.30 4.53 9.09
N GLY A 79 -0.33 3.96 8.06
CA GLY A 79 -1.40 2.98 8.21
C GLY A 79 -0.88 1.56 8.05
N ASP A 80 -1.28 0.67 8.95
CA ASP A 80 -1.11 -0.77 8.72
C ASP A 80 -1.96 -1.19 7.51
N GLN A 81 -1.45 -2.13 6.71
CA GLN A 81 -2.06 -2.46 5.41
C GLN A 81 -2.77 -3.80 5.41
N PHE A 82 -3.91 -3.88 4.73
CA PHE A 82 -4.57 -5.16 4.47
C PHE A 82 -3.88 -5.94 3.35
N ALA A 83 -3.19 -7.02 3.73
CA ALA A 83 -2.79 -8.08 2.82
C ALA A 83 -4.04 -8.82 2.32
N ARG A 84 -4.30 -8.73 1.01
CA ARG A 84 -5.36 -9.50 0.38
C ARG A 84 -4.93 -10.95 0.19
N SER A 85 -5.90 -11.88 0.31
CA SER A 85 -5.67 -13.31 0.07
C SER A 85 -5.09 -13.65 -1.31
N VAL A 86 -5.24 -12.76 -2.29
CA VAL A 86 -4.67 -12.95 -3.62
C VAL A 86 -3.14 -12.85 -3.61
N TYR A 87 -2.55 -12.08 -2.69
CA TYR A 87 -1.11 -11.93 -2.56
C TYR A 87 -0.52 -12.87 -1.51
N TYR A 88 -1.23 -13.13 -0.41
CA TYR A 88 -0.70 -13.87 0.74
C TYR A 88 -1.35 -15.25 0.97
N GLY A 89 -2.22 -15.70 0.08
CA GLY A 89 -3.06 -16.90 0.27
C GLY A 89 -4.14 -16.75 1.36
N ARG A 90 -3.99 -15.78 2.27
CA ARG A 90 -4.91 -15.45 3.38
C ARG A 90 -5.06 -13.94 3.57
N TYR A 91 -6.13 -13.52 4.25
CA TYR A 91 -6.26 -12.15 4.71
C TYR A 91 -5.41 -11.94 5.96
N LYS A 92 -4.64 -10.86 5.99
CA LYS A 92 -3.81 -10.47 7.14
C LYS A 92 -3.68 -8.93 7.18
N VAL A 93 -3.45 -8.36 8.35
CA VAL A 93 -2.96 -6.98 8.48
C VAL A 93 -1.44 -7.02 8.58
N ILE A 94 -0.76 -6.28 7.71
CA ILE A 94 0.69 -6.11 7.71
C ILE A 94 1.01 -4.96 8.65
N PRO A 95 1.69 -5.24 9.78
CA PRO A 95 1.94 -4.23 10.80
C PRO A 95 3.22 -3.43 10.47
N ILE A 96 3.16 -2.61 9.40
CA ILE A 96 4.30 -1.84 8.89
C ILE A 96 4.92 -0.98 10.01
N ARG A 97 4.07 -0.39 10.86
CA ARG A 97 4.51 0.45 11.98
C ARG A 97 5.49 -0.26 12.92
N ILE A 98 5.36 -1.58 13.11
CA ILE A 98 6.18 -2.32 14.08
C ILE A 98 7.63 -2.36 13.60
N GLU A 99 7.83 -2.58 12.30
CA GLU A 99 9.17 -2.65 11.72
C GLU A 99 9.85 -1.27 11.70
N ILE A 100 9.07 -0.20 11.49
CA ILE A 100 9.57 1.18 11.64
C ILE A 100 9.99 1.46 13.08
N ILE A 101 9.15 1.10 14.08
CA ILE A 101 9.49 1.30 15.51
C ILE A 101 10.77 0.56 15.87
N LYS A 102 10.89 -0.72 15.52
CA LYS A 102 12.09 -1.52 15.81
C LYS A 102 13.36 -0.89 15.22
N PHE A 103 13.31 -0.48 13.96
CA PHE A 103 14.48 0.11 13.32
C PHE A 103 14.86 1.45 13.95
N CYS A 104 13.88 2.35 14.16
CA CYS A 104 14.13 3.65 14.79
C CYS A 104 14.74 3.51 16.20
N GLU A 105 14.22 2.60 17.02
CA GLU A 105 14.80 2.27 18.34
C GLU A 105 16.24 1.76 18.21
N THR A 106 16.50 0.90 17.22
CA THR A 106 17.84 0.31 17.01
C THR A 106 18.88 1.38 16.64
N ILE A 107 18.51 2.41 15.87
CA ILE A 107 19.44 3.48 15.47
C ILE A 107 19.59 4.61 16.50
N GLY A 108 18.92 4.51 17.66
CA GLY A 108 19.09 5.44 18.79
C GLY A 108 17.99 6.50 18.96
N PHE A 109 16.82 6.34 18.34
CA PHE A 109 15.64 7.11 18.72
C PHE A 109 14.91 6.49 19.91
N ASP A 110 14.36 7.33 20.78
CA ASP A 110 13.40 6.89 21.80
C ASP A 110 11.97 6.98 21.24
N TYR A 111 11.22 5.88 21.25
CA TYR A 111 9.81 5.85 20.89
C TYR A 111 8.97 6.49 22.01
N MET A 112 8.33 7.60 21.68
CA MET A 112 7.53 8.41 22.61
C MET A 112 6.04 8.03 22.60
N GLY A 113 5.68 6.95 21.91
CA GLY A 113 4.29 6.55 21.67
C GLY A 113 3.78 7.00 20.31
N ALA A 114 2.46 6.88 20.12
CA ALA A 114 1.80 7.23 18.87
C ALA A 114 0.46 7.91 19.13
N VAL A 115 0.08 8.82 18.23
CA VAL A 115 -1.29 9.32 18.15
C VAL A 115 -2.08 8.44 17.19
N ILE A 116 -3.28 8.04 17.59
CA ILE A 116 -4.23 7.35 16.72
C ILE A 116 -5.05 8.42 15.99
N TRP A 117 -4.81 8.56 14.69
CA TRP A 117 -5.59 9.45 13.84
C TRP A 117 -6.77 8.71 13.23
N GLN A 118 -7.96 8.98 13.76
CA GLN A 118 -9.21 8.46 13.23
C GLN A 118 -9.61 9.25 11.98
N LYS A 119 -9.63 8.58 10.83
CA LYS A 119 -10.07 9.16 9.57
C LYS A 119 -11.59 9.04 9.50
N VAL A 120 -12.30 10.18 9.51
CA VAL A 120 -13.74 10.18 9.22
C VAL A 120 -13.91 9.77 7.74
N THR A 121 -14.21 8.49 7.51
CA THR A 121 -14.28 7.87 6.17
C THR A 121 -15.52 8.31 5.42
N THR A 122 -15.51 9.50 4.83
CA THR A 122 -16.33 9.81 3.64
C THR A 122 -15.61 9.43 2.35
N CYS A 123 -14.34 9.01 2.44
CA CYS A 123 -13.54 8.53 1.33
C CYS A 123 -13.60 7.00 1.22
N ASN A 124 -13.93 6.50 0.02
CA ASN A 124 -13.76 5.09 -0.37
C ASN A 124 -12.27 4.73 -0.36
N THR A 125 -11.68 4.49 0.82
CA THR A 125 -10.33 3.96 0.92
C THR A 125 -10.31 2.55 0.35
N THR A 126 -9.41 2.32 -0.60
CA THR A 126 -9.18 1.02 -1.21
C THR A 126 -8.70 0.02 -0.16
N GLY A 127 -9.63 -0.74 0.43
CA GLY A 127 -9.32 -1.97 1.13
C GLY A 127 -9.52 -2.00 2.65
N GLY A 128 -10.15 -0.98 3.27
CA GLY A 128 -10.35 -0.98 4.72
C GLY A 128 -11.67 -0.40 5.23
N ALA A 129 -12.46 0.28 4.40
CA ALA A 129 -13.65 1.01 4.86
C ALA A 129 -14.92 0.14 5.02
N SER A 130 -14.98 -1.05 4.44
CA SER A 130 -16.12 -1.97 4.54
C SER A 130 -15.78 -3.10 5.50
N VAL A 131 -16.71 -3.47 6.38
CA VAL A 131 -16.55 -4.65 7.23
C VAL A 131 -16.37 -5.87 6.34
N MET A 132 -15.18 -6.47 6.37
CA MET A 132 -14.86 -7.65 5.58
C MET A 132 -15.20 -8.89 6.41
N GLY A 133 -15.75 -9.93 5.77
CA GLY A 133 -16.13 -11.16 6.46
C GLY A 133 -17.45 -11.72 5.95
N SER A 134 -17.92 -12.76 6.61
CA SER A 134 -19.13 -13.50 6.21
C SER A 134 -20.38 -12.89 6.84
N PHE A 135 -20.74 -11.64 6.57
CA PHE A 135 -21.96 -11.04 7.13
C PHE A 135 -23.22 -11.91 6.83
N PRO A 136 -24.12 -12.13 7.81
CA PRO A 136 -24.11 -11.67 9.22
C PRO A 136 -23.36 -12.60 10.20
N TYR A 137 -22.69 -13.65 9.72
CA TYR A 137 -21.98 -14.64 10.53
C TYR A 137 -20.64 -14.10 11.08
N PRO A 138 -20.45 -14.07 12.41
CA PRO A 138 -19.42 -13.24 13.05
C PRO A 138 -17.98 -13.81 12.97
N ARG A 139 -17.80 -15.12 12.78
CA ARG A 139 -16.49 -15.79 12.98
C ARG A 139 -15.35 -15.26 12.10
N ASN A 140 -15.69 -14.80 10.89
CA ASN A 140 -14.71 -14.32 9.90
C ASN A 140 -14.73 -12.80 9.73
N GLY A 141 -15.36 -12.06 10.65
CA GLY A 141 -15.38 -10.60 10.63
C GLY A 141 -13.97 -10.04 10.83
N ILE A 142 -13.59 -9.07 9.99
CA ILE A 142 -12.33 -8.35 10.06
C ILE A 142 -12.67 -6.90 10.41
N LEU A 143 -11.96 -6.35 11.40
CA LEU A 143 -12.13 -4.98 11.85
C LEU A 143 -11.83 -4.00 10.70
N LYS A 144 -12.63 -2.94 10.64
CA LYS A 144 -12.40 -1.83 9.73
C LYS A 144 -11.11 -1.12 10.14
N LEU A 145 -10.20 -0.88 9.19
CA LEU A 145 -9.02 -0.03 9.42
C LEU A 145 -9.36 1.38 8.92
N ASP A 146 -9.95 2.18 9.80
CA ASP A 146 -10.32 3.57 9.56
C ASP A 146 -9.50 4.57 10.38
N TYR A 147 -8.35 4.13 10.87
CA TYR A 147 -7.36 4.95 11.56
C TYR A 147 -5.96 4.73 11.00
N GLU A 148 -5.09 5.69 11.20
CA GLU A 148 -3.64 5.59 11.00
C GLU A 148 -2.91 5.97 12.29
N PHE A 149 -1.63 5.59 12.35
CA PHE A 149 -0.76 5.92 13.47
C PHE A 149 0.16 7.06 13.09
N ILE A 150 0.29 8.05 13.97
CA ILE A 150 1.36 9.05 13.91
C ILE A 150 2.37 8.63 14.97
N LEU A 151 3.40 7.92 14.54
CA LEU A 151 4.50 7.48 15.40
C LEU A 151 5.34 8.69 15.79
N ILE A 152 5.74 8.79 17.06
CA ILE A 152 6.57 9.89 17.57
C ILE A 152 7.85 9.32 18.14
N PHE A 153 8.97 9.79 17.62
CA PHE A 153 10.31 9.42 18.06
C PHE A 153 11.07 10.67 18.51
N LYS A 154 11.92 10.56 19.53
CA LYS A 154 12.81 11.63 19.99
C LYS A 154 14.26 11.21 19.82
N LYS A 155 15.09 12.06 19.22
CA LYS A 155 16.54 11.84 19.19
C LYS A 155 17.12 12.18 20.56
N GLN A 156 17.99 11.32 21.09
CA GLN A 156 18.64 11.54 22.37
C GLN A 156 19.51 12.81 22.37
N GLY A 157 19.80 13.32 23.56
CA GLY A 157 20.59 14.53 23.79
C GLY A 157 19.75 15.80 24.02
N ASP A 158 20.47 16.90 24.22
CA ASP A 158 19.88 18.18 24.64
C ASP A 158 19.45 19.05 23.46
N THR A 159 18.34 19.77 23.66
CA THR A 159 17.84 20.75 22.70
C THR A 159 18.56 22.08 22.82
N THR A 160 18.76 22.77 21.70
CA THR A 160 19.26 24.16 21.69
C THR A 160 18.28 25.10 22.40
N SER A 161 18.80 26.03 23.20
CA SER A 161 17.98 27.05 23.84
C SER A 161 17.52 28.10 22.81
N VAL A 162 16.26 28.54 22.94
CA VAL A 162 15.68 29.59 22.11
C VAL A 162 15.43 30.85 22.95
N THR A 163 15.50 32.02 22.31
CA THR A 163 15.28 33.31 22.96
C THR A 163 13.84 33.44 23.47
N HIS A 164 13.63 34.28 24.48
CA HIS A 164 12.29 34.55 25.02
C HIS A 164 11.31 35.04 23.94
N GLU A 165 11.78 35.90 23.02
CA GLU A 165 10.97 36.40 21.91
C GLU A 165 10.46 35.26 20.99
N ILE A 166 11.33 34.29 20.67
CA ILE A 166 10.96 33.14 19.85
C ILE A 166 9.99 32.21 20.60
N LYS A 167 10.18 32.04 21.91
CA LYS A 167 9.25 31.27 22.76
C LYS A 167 7.86 31.89 22.77
N GLU A 168 7.75 33.20 22.99
CA GLU A 168 6.47 33.92 22.99
C GLU A 168 5.76 33.85 21.63
N LYS A 169 6.51 33.98 20.52
CA LYS A 169 5.94 33.82 19.16
C LYS A 169 5.48 32.40 18.83
N SER A 170 5.89 31.41 19.63
CA SER A 170 5.55 30.00 19.45
C SER A 170 4.51 29.49 20.45
N LYS A 171 3.97 30.39 21.28
CA LYS A 171 2.99 30.06 22.31
C LYS A 171 1.73 29.44 21.70
N MET A 172 1.24 28.39 22.34
CA MET A 172 -0.04 27.74 22.04
C MET A 172 -1.08 28.20 23.07
N THR A 173 -2.35 28.19 22.68
CA THR A 173 -3.43 28.37 23.67
C THR A 173 -3.61 27.08 24.50
N THR A 174 -4.26 27.20 25.65
CA THR A 174 -4.57 26.04 26.50
C THR A 174 -5.45 25.02 25.78
N GLU A 175 -6.39 25.50 24.96
CA GLU A 175 -7.28 24.66 24.15
C GLU A 175 -6.48 23.87 23.11
N GLU A 176 -5.57 24.54 22.40
CA GLU A 176 -4.69 23.88 21.43
C GLU A 176 -3.78 22.85 22.10
N TRP A 177 -3.22 23.19 23.27
CA TRP A 177 -2.38 22.27 24.04
C TRP A 177 -3.14 21.00 24.40
N ASN A 178 -4.32 21.13 25.01
CA ASN A 178 -5.15 19.99 25.41
C ASN A 178 -5.65 19.19 24.19
N GLN A 179 -5.93 19.85 23.07
CA GLN A 179 -6.37 19.18 21.85
C GLN A 179 -5.23 18.41 21.18
N TYR A 180 -4.03 18.98 21.12
CA TYR A 180 -2.93 18.44 20.33
C TYR A 180 -2.16 17.37 21.11
N PHE A 181 -1.95 17.54 22.42
CA PHE A 181 -1.31 16.55 23.30
C PHE A 181 -2.29 15.46 23.77
N SER A 182 -3.22 15.06 22.90
CA SER A 182 -4.14 13.92 23.08
C SER A 182 -3.70 12.72 22.24
N GLY A 183 -3.86 11.51 22.77
CA GLY A 183 -3.52 10.27 22.07
C GLY A 183 -4.46 9.91 20.91
N HIS A 184 -5.60 10.60 20.76
CA HIS A 184 -6.57 10.34 19.69
C HIS A 184 -6.94 11.64 18.96
N TRP A 185 -6.71 11.68 17.66
CA TRP A 185 -7.06 12.81 16.81
C TRP A 185 -8.18 12.44 15.85
N ASN A 186 -9.21 13.28 15.79
CA ASN A 186 -10.40 13.08 14.96
C ASN A 186 -10.53 14.25 13.99
N PHE A 187 -10.12 14.05 12.73
CA PHE A 187 -10.39 14.98 11.64
C PHE A 187 -10.39 14.22 10.30
N ALA A 188 -11.13 14.75 9.33
CA ALA A 188 -11.27 14.13 8.02
C ALA A 188 -9.93 14.08 7.27
N GLY A 189 -9.73 13.02 6.47
CA GLY A 189 -8.63 13.00 5.50
C GLY A 189 -8.92 13.90 4.29
N GLU A 190 -7.88 14.22 3.52
CA GLU A 190 -8.03 14.97 2.28
C GLU A 190 -8.68 14.12 1.17
N LYS A 191 -9.52 14.78 0.36
CA LYS A 191 -10.04 14.16 -0.86
C LYS A 191 -8.87 13.99 -1.84
N GLN A 192 -8.55 12.74 -2.17
CA GLN A 192 -7.50 12.42 -3.12
C GLN A 192 -7.92 12.87 -4.54
N GLY A 193 -7.44 14.03 -4.96
CA GLY A 193 -7.46 14.46 -6.36
C GLY A 193 -6.22 13.96 -7.10
N LYS A 194 -6.38 13.64 -8.39
CA LYS A 194 -5.32 13.43 -9.40
C LYS A 194 -3.97 12.96 -8.81
N HIS A 195 -3.90 11.70 -8.39
CA HIS A 195 -2.65 10.97 -8.08
C HIS A 195 -1.96 11.26 -6.73
N LEU A 196 -2.45 12.18 -5.90
CA LEU A 196 -1.72 12.56 -4.69
C LEU A 196 -2.23 11.82 -3.45
N ALA A 197 -1.37 11.02 -2.80
CA ALA A 197 -1.61 10.60 -1.42
C ALA A 197 -1.23 11.75 -0.50
N MET A 198 -2.21 12.36 0.18
CA MET A 198 -1.97 13.50 1.05
C MET A 198 -2.71 13.31 2.36
N PHE A 199 -2.01 13.54 3.47
CA PHE A 199 -2.65 13.90 4.73
C PHE A 199 -3.09 15.38 4.67
N PRO A 200 -4.13 15.77 5.43
CA PRO A 200 -4.56 17.16 5.53
C PRO A 200 -3.52 18.02 6.23
N GLU A 201 -3.50 19.32 5.92
CA GLU A 201 -2.59 20.30 6.53
C GLU A 201 -2.69 20.34 8.06
N GLU A 202 -3.86 20.01 8.62
CA GLU A 202 -4.08 19.96 10.06
C GLU A 202 -3.11 18.98 10.76
N LEU A 203 -2.72 17.87 10.12
CA LEU A 203 -1.79 16.90 10.69
C LEU A 203 -0.39 17.50 10.93
N PRO A 204 0.35 17.98 9.90
CA PRO A 204 1.65 18.61 10.12
C PRO A 204 1.53 19.90 10.92
N LYS A 205 0.46 20.70 10.77
CA LYS A 205 0.25 21.92 11.56
C LYS A 205 0.29 21.64 13.06
N ARG A 206 -0.41 20.61 13.53
CA ARG A 206 -0.39 20.20 14.95
C ARG A 206 1.00 19.84 15.41
N LEU A 207 1.67 18.95 14.67
CA LEU A 207 3.02 18.47 15.03
C LEU A 207 4.05 19.60 15.04
N ILE A 208 3.98 20.52 14.06
CA ILE A 208 4.85 21.69 13.99
C ILE A 208 4.63 22.60 15.19
N LYS A 209 3.37 22.87 15.58
CA LYS A 209 3.07 23.66 16.79
C LYS A 209 3.54 22.99 18.07
N MET A 210 3.39 21.67 18.18
CA MET A 210 3.79 20.91 19.39
C MET A 210 5.30 20.85 19.59
N PHE A 211 6.08 20.75 18.50
CA PHE A 211 7.47 20.29 18.58
C PHE A 211 8.51 21.21 17.94
N THR A 212 8.14 22.43 17.55
CA THR A 212 9.09 23.42 17.01
C THR A 212 8.79 24.83 17.51
N PHE A 213 9.77 25.70 17.39
CA PHE A 213 9.65 27.15 17.53
C PHE A 213 9.64 27.86 16.16
N VAL A 214 9.16 29.12 16.13
CA VAL A 214 9.23 29.97 14.93
C VAL A 214 10.68 30.06 14.45
N GLY A 215 10.90 29.88 13.14
CA GLY A 215 12.24 29.88 12.53
C GLY A 215 12.93 28.51 12.49
N ASP A 216 12.42 27.49 13.18
CA ASP A 216 12.94 26.12 13.10
C ASP A 216 12.76 25.53 11.68
N ILE A 217 13.53 24.48 11.39
CA ILE A 217 13.51 23.76 10.11
C ILE A 217 12.69 22.47 10.24
N VAL A 218 11.65 22.35 9.41
CA VAL A 218 10.81 21.14 9.28
C VAL A 218 11.18 20.37 8.02
N LEU A 219 11.50 19.09 8.13
CA LEU A 219 11.83 18.21 7.01
C LEU A 219 10.67 17.25 6.67
N ASP A 220 10.46 17.02 5.38
CA ASP A 220 9.63 15.93 4.86
C ASP A 220 10.41 15.12 3.79
N PRO A 221 10.93 13.92 4.10
CA PRO A 221 11.64 13.08 3.14
C PRO A 221 10.75 12.48 2.03
N PHE A 222 9.42 12.61 2.13
CA PHE A 222 8.45 12.12 1.15
C PHE A 222 7.43 13.23 0.86
N LEU A 223 7.92 14.36 0.38
CA LEU A 223 7.20 15.63 0.30
C LEU A 223 5.87 15.55 -0.45
N GLY A 224 5.80 14.74 -1.51
CA GLY A 224 4.61 14.58 -2.33
C GLY A 224 4.12 15.92 -2.85
N SER A 225 2.87 16.25 -2.55
CA SER A 225 2.26 17.53 -2.96
C SER A 225 2.78 18.78 -2.26
N GLY A 226 3.60 18.64 -1.20
CA GLY A 226 4.12 19.77 -0.43
C GLY A 226 3.29 20.21 0.78
N THR A 227 2.43 19.35 1.35
CA THR A 227 1.56 19.71 2.49
C THR A 227 2.38 20.13 3.73
N THR A 228 3.44 19.40 4.07
CA THR A 228 4.29 19.71 5.23
C THR A 228 4.99 21.05 5.07
N ALA A 229 5.51 21.35 3.87
CA ALA A 229 6.14 22.62 3.54
C ALA A 229 5.15 23.80 3.63
N LEU A 230 3.91 23.62 3.17
CA LEU A 230 2.84 24.61 3.32
C LEU A 230 2.52 24.89 4.80
N ALA A 231 2.33 23.85 5.61
CA ALA A 231 2.05 24.00 7.03
C ALA A 231 3.20 24.72 7.78
N ALA A 232 4.46 24.35 7.46
CA ALA A 232 5.64 25.02 8.02
C ALA A 232 5.67 26.51 7.66
N LYS A 233 5.44 26.85 6.39
CA LYS A 233 5.36 28.23 5.91
C LYS A 233 4.29 29.03 6.67
N ASN A 234 3.07 28.49 6.75
CA ASN A 234 1.94 29.15 7.40
C ASN A 234 2.18 29.37 8.91
N LEU A 235 3.02 28.55 9.52
CA LEU A 235 3.43 28.67 10.92
C LEU A 235 4.78 29.39 11.11
N SER A 236 5.31 30.07 10.08
CA SER A 236 6.60 30.78 10.14
C SER A 236 7.80 29.90 10.51
N ARG A 237 7.82 28.64 10.05
CA ARG A 237 8.98 27.75 10.10
C ARG A 237 9.60 27.65 8.70
N ASN A 238 10.89 27.34 8.66
CA ASN A 238 11.58 26.94 7.44
C ASN A 238 11.20 25.51 7.07
N SER A 239 11.37 25.13 5.80
CA SER A 239 11.18 23.72 5.42
C SER A 239 12.21 23.19 4.44
N VAL A 240 12.45 21.90 4.51
CA VAL A 240 13.18 21.12 3.50
C VAL A 240 12.28 19.95 3.10
N GLY A 241 12.22 19.61 1.82
CA GLY A 241 11.47 18.43 1.38
C GLY A 241 12.10 17.74 0.19
N TYR A 242 12.10 16.41 0.22
CA TYR A 242 12.56 15.56 -0.88
C TYR A 242 11.36 14.99 -1.62
N GLU A 243 11.39 15.06 -2.95
CA GLU A 243 10.42 14.42 -3.82
C GLU A 243 11.15 13.78 -5.01
N ILE A 244 10.99 12.47 -5.17
CA ILE A 244 11.72 11.72 -6.19
C ILE A 244 11.12 11.92 -7.59
N ASN A 245 9.81 12.15 -7.69
CA ASN A 245 9.15 12.38 -8.96
C ASN A 245 9.11 13.89 -9.29
N GLY A 246 9.93 14.30 -10.26
CA GLY A 246 9.95 15.68 -10.76
C GLY A 246 8.59 16.21 -11.27
N ASP A 247 7.66 15.35 -11.67
CA ASP A 247 6.32 15.73 -12.12
C ASP A 247 5.46 16.32 -10.99
N PHE A 248 5.86 16.13 -9.73
CA PHE A 248 5.18 16.73 -8.57
C PHE A 248 5.54 18.22 -8.39
N LEU A 249 6.63 18.69 -8.99
CA LEU A 249 7.14 20.05 -8.80
C LEU A 249 6.12 21.16 -9.13
N PRO A 250 5.35 21.11 -10.24
CA PRO A 250 4.30 22.10 -10.49
C PRO A 250 3.24 22.15 -9.39
N PHE A 251 2.83 20.99 -8.86
CA PHE A 251 1.85 20.90 -7.79
C PHE A 251 2.39 21.43 -6.46
N ILE A 252 3.66 21.13 -6.16
CA ILE A 252 4.36 21.67 -4.98
C ILE A 252 4.40 23.20 -5.07
N LYS A 253 4.83 23.76 -6.21
CA LYS A 253 4.90 25.20 -6.46
C LYS A 253 3.54 25.87 -6.27
N GLU A 254 2.49 25.29 -6.84
CA GLU A 254 1.13 25.80 -6.68
C GLU A 254 0.70 25.78 -5.21
N ARG A 255 0.90 24.65 -4.51
CA ARG A 255 0.47 24.47 -3.12
C ARG A 255 1.14 25.45 -2.17
N ILE A 256 2.45 25.63 -2.28
CA ILE A 256 3.20 26.55 -1.42
C ILE A 256 3.06 28.02 -1.86
N GLY A 257 2.34 28.28 -2.96
CA GLY A 257 2.10 29.63 -3.49
C GLY A 257 3.34 30.26 -4.13
N CYS A 258 4.27 29.45 -4.62
CA CYS A 258 5.45 29.90 -5.34
C CYS A 258 5.02 30.65 -6.61
N GLY A 259 5.25 31.97 -6.66
CA GLY A 259 4.94 32.82 -7.82
C GLY A 259 3.62 33.61 -7.76
N ARG A 260 2.77 33.43 -6.73
CA ARG A 260 1.50 34.18 -6.60
C ARG A 260 1.61 35.53 -5.86
N ASN A 261 2.73 35.78 -5.17
CA ASN A 261 2.96 37.04 -4.44
C ASN A 261 4.31 37.66 -4.84
N LEU A 262 4.33 38.46 -5.91
CA LEU A 262 5.52 39.29 -6.24
C LEU A 262 5.85 40.33 -5.15
N PHE A 263 4.94 40.55 -4.18
CA PHE A 263 5.09 41.57 -3.14
C PHE A 263 5.41 41.04 -1.73
N SER A 264 5.35 39.73 -1.47
CA SER A 264 5.70 39.19 -0.15
C SER A 264 7.21 38.92 -0.06
N LYS A 265 7.99 39.91 0.38
CA LYS A 265 9.44 39.79 0.70
C LYS A 265 9.76 38.84 1.88
N GLU A 266 8.79 38.05 2.33
CA GLU A 266 8.83 37.28 3.57
C GLU A 266 9.14 35.78 3.36
N CYS A 267 9.17 35.29 2.12
CA CYS A 267 9.33 33.85 1.87
C CYS A 267 10.22 33.62 0.64
N THR A 268 11.26 32.80 0.80
CA THR A 268 12.20 32.42 -0.26
C THR A 268 12.05 30.94 -0.57
N PHE A 269 11.95 30.60 -1.86
CA PHE A 269 11.88 29.21 -2.32
C PHE A 269 13.15 28.85 -3.06
N GLU A 270 13.80 27.77 -2.64
CA GLU A 270 14.98 27.19 -3.28
C GLU A 270 14.57 25.86 -3.90
N ILE A 271 14.77 25.70 -5.21
CA ILE A 271 14.47 24.44 -5.90
C ILE A 271 15.79 23.87 -6.40
N LEU A 272 16.13 22.69 -5.90
CA LEU A 272 17.35 21.98 -6.23
C LEU A 272 16.99 20.66 -6.90
N LYS A 273 17.79 20.27 -7.88
CA LYS A 273 17.78 18.90 -8.40
C LYS A 273 19.02 18.23 -7.83
N GLN A 274 18.82 17.11 -7.14
CA GLN A 274 19.90 16.34 -6.55
C GLN A 274 20.83 15.81 -7.66
N GLU A 275 22.13 15.85 -7.41
CA GLU A 275 23.12 15.23 -8.29
C GLU A 275 22.95 13.71 -8.31
N GLN A 276 23.39 13.05 -9.38
CA GLN A 276 23.19 11.61 -9.52
C GLN A 276 23.88 10.86 -8.37
N ILE A 277 23.09 10.11 -7.60
CA ILE A 277 23.59 9.28 -6.51
C ILE A 277 24.32 8.08 -7.12
N THR A 278 25.60 7.90 -6.77
CA THR A 278 26.41 6.73 -7.16
C THR A 278 26.36 5.60 -6.14
N ALA A 279 25.42 5.65 -5.18
CA ALA A 279 25.32 4.68 -4.09
C ALA A 279 24.71 3.35 -4.54
N ASN A 280 25.28 2.24 -4.07
CA ASN A 280 24.67 0.92 -4.18
C ASN A 280 23.80 0.65 -2.94
N PHE A 281 22.50 0.97 -3.01
CA PHE A 281 21.59 0.78 -1.88
C PHE A 281 21.50 -0.68 -1.39
N ALA A 282 21.77 -1.67 -2.25
CA ALA A 282 21.77 -3.06 -1.83
C ALA A 282 22.93 -3.39 -0.87
N GLU A 283 24.10 -2.79 -1.10
CA GLU A 283 25.26 -2.89 -0.21
C GLU A 283 25.03 -2.11 1.08
N GLU A 284 24.51 -0.87 0.98
CA GLU A 284 24.24 -0.07 2.18
C GLU A 284 23.19 -0.68 3.09
N ILE A 285 22.21 -1.39 2.53
CA ILE A 285 21.25 -2.16 3.33
C ILE A 285 21.96 -3.23 4.17
N GLN A 286 23.04 -3.85 3.68
CA GLN A 286 23.80 -4.84 4.45
C GLN A 286 24.55 -4.24 5.65
N GLU A 287 24.85 -2.94 5.59
CA GLU A 287 25.52 -2.20 6.66
C GLU A 287 24.54 -1.63 7.71
N LEU A 288 23.22 -1.82 7.52
CA LEU A 288 22.23 -1.35 8.48
C LEU A 288 22.32 -2.15 9.79
N PRO A 289 22.17 -1.49 10.96
CA PRO A 289 22.24 -2.16 12.25
C PRO A 289 21.06 -3.13 12.49
N TYR A 290 19.97 -2.97 11.75
CA TYR A 290 18.87 -3.92 11.67
C TYR A 290 18.41 -4.07 10.23
N ILE A 291 18.47 -5.30 9.73
CA ILE A 291 17.96 -5.70 8.43
C ILE A 291 16.71 -6.53 8.67
N PHE A 292 15.56 -6.00 8.24
CA PHE A 292 14.33 -6.75 8.31
C PHE A 292 14.40 -7.95 7.35
N LYS A 293 13.96 -9.11 7.83
CA LYS A 293 13.77 -10.33 7.04
C LYS A 293 12.32 -10.77 7.19
N ASP A 294 11.58 -10.88 6.10
CA ASP A 294 10.18 -11.28 6.17
C ASP A 294 10.11 -12.78 6.53
N PRO A 295 9.54 -13.17 7.69
CA PRO A 295 9.40 -14.57 8.05
C PRO A 295 8.46 -15.33 7.10
N ILE A 296 7.64 -14.61 6.32
CA ILE A 296 6.72 -15.19 5.35
C ILE A 296 7.15 -14.74 3.95
N LYS A 297 7.92 -15.59 3.25
CA LYS A 297 8.29 -15.32 1.86
C LYS A 297 7.05 -15.37 0.97
N VAL A 298 6.65 -14.21 0.46
CA VAL A 298 5.56 -14.09 -0.51
C VAL A 298 6.13 -14.38 -1.90
N ASP A 299 5.76 -15.52 -2.48
CA ASP A 299 6.06 -15.83 -3.87
C ASP A 299 5.28 -14.86 -4.77
N LYS A 300 5.96 -13.88 -5.37
CA LYS A 300 5.40 -13.01 -6.44
C LYS A 300 5.18 -13.83 -7.72
N LYS A 301 4.28 -14.81 -7.68
CA LYS A 301 3.90 -15.60 -8.87
C LYS A 301 2.85 -14.92 -9.75
N ILE A 302 2.20 -13.86 -9.23
CA ILE A 302 1.27 -13.04 -10.00
C ILE A 302 1.79 -11.62 -10.06
N ASP A 303 2.10 -11.16 -11.27
CA ASP A 303 2.46 -9.77 -11.55
C ASP A 303 1.32 -8.84 -11.09
N PRO A 304 1.56 -7.92 -10.13
CA PRO A 304 0.57 -6.95 -9.68
C PRO A 304 -0.01 -6.12 -10.83
N LYS A 305 0.72 -5.94 -11.94
CA LYS A 305 0.21 -5.28 -13.15
C LYS A 305 -0.95 -6.04 -13.81
N LYS A 306 -1.01 -7.37 -13.65
CA LYS A 306 -2.07 -8.23 -14.20
C LYS A 306 -3.33 -8.25 -13.32
N LEU A 307 -3.23 -7.84 -12.06
CA LEU A 307 -4.34 -7.76 -11.12
C LEU A 307 -4.55 -6.31 -10.68
N GLN A 308 -5.31 -5.54 -11.46
CA GLN A 308 -5.70 -4.18 -11.10
C GLN A 308 -6.50 -4.18 -9.79
N PHE A 309 -5.81 -3.95 -8.67
CA PHE A 309 -6.41 -3.78 -7.35
C PHE A 309 -5.89 -2.49 -6.68
N GLY A 310 -6.00 -1.39 -7.41
CA GLY A 310 -5.89 -0.01 -6.93
C GLY A 310 -7.02 0.84 -7.49
N SER A 311 -7.27 2.00 -6.92
CA SER A 311 -8.31 2.94 -7.36
C SER A 311 -8.17 3.24 -8.85
N LYS A 312 -9.31 3.24 -9.56
CA LYS A 312 -9.52 3.56 -10.98
C LYS A 312 -8.46 4.47 -11.60
N ILE A 313 -7.41 3.91 -12.18
CA ILE A 313 -6.49 4.65 -13.05
C ILE A 313 -5.93 3.70 -14.10
N ASP A 314 -6.79 3.34 -15.04
CA ASP A 314 -6.36 3.17 -16.43
C ASP A 314 -7.29 4.11 -17.22
N GLN A 315 -6.74 4.97 -18.09
CA GLN A 315 -7.55 5.88 -18.92
C GLN A 315 -8.49 5.12 -19.87
N ASN A 316 -8.41 3.79 -19.90
CA ASN A 316 -9.34 2.88 -20.58
C ASN A 316 -9.93 1.76 -19.67
N SER A 317 -10.08 1.96 -18.36
CA SER A 317 -10.67 0.93 -17.49
C SER A 317 -12.20 0.97 -17.47
N GLY A 318 -12.79 0.20 -18.39
CA GLY A 318 -14.18 -0.25 -18.30
C GLY A 318 -14.48 -0.99 -16.98
N GLN A 319 -15.77 -1.04 -16.65
CA GLN A 319 -16.37 -1.68 -15.49
C GLN A 319 -15.66 -2.99 -15.04
N ARG A 320 -15.57 -3.22 -13.72
CA ARG A 320 -15.21 -4.54 -13.13
C ARG A 320 -15.90 -5.65 -13.92
N GLU A 321 -15.14 -6.45 -14.65
CA GLU A 321 -15.71 -7.53 -15.46
C GLU A 321 -16.31 -8.59 -14.54
N LYS A 322 -17.63 -8.54 -14.36
CA LYS A 322 -18.41 -9.56 -13.64
C LYS A 322 -18.39 -10.92 -14.36
N TYR A 323 -17.90 -10.93 -15.60
CA TYR A 323 -17.86 -12.07 -16.49
C TYR A 323 -16.60 -12.04 -17.35
N PHE A 324 -16.00 -13.20 -17.56
CA PHE A 324 -14.87 -13.44 -18.45
C PHE A 324 -15.32 -14.12 -19.74
N THR A 325 -14.43 -14.23 -20.72
CA THR A 325 -14.56 -15.18 -21.82
C THR A 325 -13.39 -16.17 -21.78
N VAL A 326 -13.64 -17.43 -22.14
CA VAL A 326 -12.57 -18.42 -22.27
C VAL A 326 -11.87 -18.17 -23.61
N LYS A 327 -10.57 -17.88 -23.56
CA LYS A 327 -9.75 -17.61 -24.74
C LYS A 327 -9.12 -18.87 -25.30
N GLU A 328 -8.75 -19.79 -24.43
CA GLU A 328 -8.01 -20.98 -24.78
C GLU A 328 -8.33 -22.09 -23.77
N VAL A 329 -8.58 -23.30 -24.26
CA VAL A 329 -8.70 -24.50 -23.43
C VAL A 329 -7.38 -25.25 -23.56
N VAL A 330 -6.58 -25.25 -22.50
CA VAL A 330 -5.24 -25.84 -22.46
C VAL A 330 -5.31 -27.34 -22.18
N SER A 331 -6.25 -27.76 -21.32
CA SER A 331 -6.59 -29.15 -21.06
C SER A 331 -8.01 -29.25 -20.50
N THR A 332 -8.51 -30.47 -20.27
CA THR A 332 -9.81 -30.69 -19.58
C THR A 332 -9.88 -30.01 -18.21
N GLU A 333 -8.73 -29.82 -17.57
CA GLU A 333 -8.62 -29.18 -16.26
C GLU A 333 -8.19 -27.72 -16.35
N LEU A 334 -7.58 -27.28 -17.45
CA LEU A 334 -6.92 -25.97 -17.54
C LEU A 334 -7.51 -25.11 -18.64
N ILE A 335 -7.92 -23.91 -18.28
CA ILE A 335 -8.43 -22.91 -19.22
C ILE A 335 -7.78 -21.55 -18.99
N LYS A 336 -7.69 -20.75 -20.06
CA LYS A 336 -7.16 -19.39 -20.04
C LYS A 336 -8.28 -18.41 -20.36
N LEU A 337 -8.38 -17.38 -19.54
CA LEU A 337 -9.45 -16.38 -19.61
C LEU A 337 -9.01 -15.12 -20.37
N SER A 338 -9.98 -14.27 -20.72
CA SER A 338 -9.77 -12.99 -21.41
C SER A 338 -8.80 -12.04 -20.71
N ASN A 339 -8.73 -12.11 -19.38
CA ASN A 339 -7.78 -11.34 -18.57
C ASN A 339 -6.39 -11.99 -18.46
N ARG A 340 -6.08 -12.99 -19.30
CA ARG A 340 -4.82 -13.74 -19.32
C ARG A 340 -4.55 -14.60 -18.08
N LEU A 341 -5.55 -14.79 -17.22
CA LEU A 341 -5.46 -15.70 -16.09
C LEU A 341 -5.66 -17.15 -16.55
N THR A 342 -4.74 -18.05 -16.16
CA THR A 342 -4.91 -19.50 -16.32
C THR A 342 -5.48 -20.06 -15.02
N VAL A 343 -6.59 -20.79 -15.12
CA VAL A 343 -7.30 -21.37 -13.98
C VAL A 343 -7.49 -22.87 -14.17
N ARG A 344 -7.51 -23.60 -13.05
CA ARG A 344 -7.76 -25.03 -13.00
C ARG A 344 -9.19 -25.30 -12.54
N LEU A 345 -9.90 -26.18 -13.25
CA LEU A 345 -11.25 -26.60 -12.91
C LEU A 345 -11.21 -27.56 -11.72
N LEU A 346 -11.79 -27.15 -10.61
CA LEU A 346 -11.79 -27.90 -9.36
C LEU A 346 -12.72 -29.12 -9.41
N GLY A 347 -12.28 -30.21 -8.81
CA GLY A 347 -13.06 -31.44 -8.58
C GLY A 347 -13.09 -32.41 -9.76
N ILE A 348 -12.36 -32.11 -10.84
CA ILE A 348 -12.25 -32.98 -12.01
C ILE A 348 -10.80 -33.31 -12.31
N LYS A 349 -10.57 -34.52 -12.81
CA LYS A 349 -9.30 -34.99 -13.38
C LYS A 349 -9.53 -35.40 -14.83
N GLN A 350 -8.50 -35.25 -15.65
CA GLN A 350 -8.52 -35.63 -17.06
C GLN A 350 -8.81 -37.13 -17.22
N ASN A 351 -9.75 -37.46 -18.11
CA ASN A 351 -9.92 -38.83 -18.58
C ASN A 351 -9.03 -39.05 -19.82
N VAL A 352 -7.99 -39.88 -19.68
CA VAL A 352 -6.97 -40.11 -20.73
C VAL A 352 -7.62 -40.58 -22.05
N LEU A 353 -8.66 -41.39 -21.99
CA LEU A 353 -9.32 -41.95 -23.18
C LEU A 353 -10.26 -40.97 -23.89
N LYS A 354 -10.76 -39.95 -23.18
CA LYS A 354 -11.78 -39.00 -23.68
C LYS A 354 -11.28 -37.55 -23.73
N ASN A 355 -9.99 -37.33 -23.56
CA ASN A 355 -9.39 -35.99 -23.44
C ASN A 355 -9.73 -35.06 -24.62
N GLY A 356 -9.57 -35.54 -25.87
CA GLY A 356 -9.90 -34.74 -27.06
C GLY A 356 -11.37 -34.29 -27.09
N LYS A 357 -12.30 -35.21 -26.80
CA LYS A 357 -13.74 -34.93 -26.71
C LYS A 357 -14.07 -33.97 -25.57
N ALA A 358 -13.37 -34.07 -24.44
CA ALA A 358 -13.57 -33.20 -23.29
C ALA A 358 -13.11 -31.76 -23.55
N MET A 359 -11.99 -31.58 -24.26
CA MET A 359 -11.53 -30.26 -24.69
C MET A 359 -12.48 -29.65 -25.73
N GLU A 360 -12.91 -30.43 -26.72
CA GLU A 360 -13.88 -29.97 -27.72
C GLU A 360 -15.22 -29.57 -27.07
N TYR A 361 -15.69 -30.35 -26.09
CA TYR A 361 -16.87 -30.00 -25.30
C TYR A 361 -16.69 -28.66 -24.58
N LEU A 362 -15.55 -28.45 -23.90
CA LEU A 362 -15.25 -27.19 -23.24
C LEU A 362 -15.22 -26.01 -24.21
N ILE A 363 -14.59 -26.18 -25.37
CA ILE A 363 -14.54 -25.15 -26.42
C ILE A 363 -15.97 -24.83 -26.86
N ASN A 364 -16.74 -25.83 -27.29
CA ASN A 364 -18.12 -25.62 -27.77
C ASN A 364 -19.04 -25.00 -26.71
N LYS A 365 -18.88 -25.39 -25.44
CA LYS A 365 -19.70 -24.88 -24.33
C LYS A 365 -19.35 -23.44 -23.93
N THR A 366 -18.10 -23.01 -24.16
CA THR A 366 -17.58 -21.71 -23.69
C THR A 366 -17.35 -20.70 -24.81
N GLN A 367 -17.30 -21.14 -26.07
CA GLN A 367 -17.13 -20.28 -27.24
C GLN A 367 -18.28 -19.27 -27.35
N GLY A 368 -17.92 -17.98 -27.42
CA GLY A 368 -18.88 -16.87 -27.47
C GLY A 368 -19.68 -16.67 -26.17
N GLN A 369 -19.45 -17.47 -25.13
CA GLN A 369 -20.17 -17.38 -23.87
C GLN A 369 -19.41 -16.57 -22.83
N LYS A 370 -20.16 -15.85 -22.00
CA LYS A 370 -19.66 -15.19 -20.80
C LYS A 370 -19.64 -16.19 -19.64
N VAL A 371 -18.54 -16.23 -18.90
CA VAL A 371 -18.33 -17.13 -17.76
C VAL A 371 -18.03 -16.38 -16.48
N PHE A 372 -18.32 -16.96 -15.32
CA PHE A 372 -17.90 -16.45 -14.02
C PHE A 372 -17.38 -17.59 -13.14
N LEU A 373 -16.53 -17.24 -12.17
CA LEU A 373 -15.83 -18.20 -11.33
C LEU A 373 -16.41 -18.18 -9.91
N LYS A 374 -16.55 -19.36 -9.30
CA LYS A 374 -16.66 -19.51 -7.84
C LYS A 374 -15.49 -20.30 -7.31
N TYR A 375 -15.20 -20.13 -6.03
CA TYR A 375 -14.05 -20.74 -5.37
C TYR A 375 -14.51 -21.60 -4.19
N ASP A 376 -13.69 -22.57 -3.85
CA ASP A 376 -13.83 -23.36 -2.63
C ASP A 376 -12.90 -22.83 -1.52
N GLN A 377 -12.83 -23.55 -0.39
CA GLN A 377 -11.88 -23.28 0.69
C GLN A 377 -10.44 -23.39 0.20
N ILE A 378 -10.12 -24.44 -0.56
CA ILE A 378 -8.82 -24.60 -1.22
C ILE A 378 -8.88 -23.86 -2.55
N LYS A 379 -8.06 -22.81 -2.68
CA LYS A 379 -8.05 -21.91 -3.84
C LYS A 379 -6.93 -22.18 -4.83
N TYR A 380 -5.89 -22.88 -4.43
CA TYR A 380 -4.72 -23.13 -5.25
C TYR A 380 -4.29 -24.59 -5.11
N ASP A 381 -3.76 -25.18 -6.18
CA ASP A 381 -3.14 -26.50 -6.15
C ASP A 381 -1.64 -26.44 -5.78
N SER A 382 -0.98 -27.59 -5.74
CA SER A 382 0.46 -27.71 -5.44
C SER A 382 1.36 -26.97 -6.44
N GLU A 383 0.87 -26.71 -7.65
CA GLU A 383 1.53 -25.91 -8.69
C GLU A 383 1.11 -24.43 -8.65
N ASN A 384 0.37 -24.01 -7.61
CA ASN A 384 -0.12 -22.66 -7.38
C ASN A 384 -1.08 -22.13 -8.46
N ARG A 385 -1.80 -23.02 -9.15
CA ARG A 385 -2.84 -22.66 -10.13
C ARG A 385 -4.16 -22.40 -9.41
N LEU A 386 -4.87 -21.34 -9.80
CA LEU A 386 -6.14 -20.97 -9.18
C LEU A 386 -7.22 -22.01 -9.49
N LEU A 387 -7.71 -22.69 -8.46
CA LEU A 387 -8.79 -23.67 -8.52
C LEU A 387 -10.14 -22.98 -8.53
N CYS A 388 -11.01 -23.35 -9.47
CA CYS A 388 -12.32 -22.72 -9.59
C CYS A 388 -13.42 -23.68 -10.05
N TYR A 389 -14.64 -23.31 -9.68
CA TYR A 389 -15.87 -23.79 -10.27
C TYR A 389 -16.28 -22.83 -11.38
N LEU A 390 -16.29 -23.32 -12.62
CA LEU A 390 -16.63 -22.55 -13.80
C LEU A 390 -18.14 -22.58 -14.05
N TYR A 391 -18.73 -21.39 -14.17
CA TYR A 391 -20.13 -21.23 -14.52
C TYR A 391 -20.29 -20.40 -15.78
N LEU A 392 -21.21 -20.80 -16.65
CA LEU A 392 -21.69 -19.93 -17.72
C LEU A 392 -22.61 -18.84 -17.14
N LYS A 393 -22.83 -17.75 -17.88
CA LYS A 393 -23.75 -16.65 -17.50
C LYS A 393 -25.15 -17.13 -17.11
N ASN A 394 -25.64 -18.18 -17.76
CA ASN A 394 -26.93 -18.82 -17.45
C ASN A 394 -26.90 -19.75 -16.20
N LYS A 395 -25.81 -19.72 -15.42
CA LYS A 395 -25.55 -20.54 -14.23
C LYS A 395 -25.32 -22.04 -14.48
N THR A 396 -25.08 -22.46 -15.73
CA THR A 396 -24.65 -23.83 -16.03
C THR A 396 -23.32 -24.13 -15.34
N PHE A 397 -23.25 -25.20 -14.56
CA PHE A 397 -22.05 -25.58 -13.81
C PHE A 397 -21.16 -26.52 -14.65
N VAL A 398 -20.15 -25.95 -15.31
CA VAL A 398 -19.38 -26.64 -16.35
C VAL A 398 -18.62 -27.84 -15.79
N ASN A 399 -18.00 -27.72 -14.61
CA ASN A 399 -17.26 -28.83 -13.98
C ASN A 399 -18.16 -30.06 -13.77
N ALA A 400 -19.38 -29.87 -13.26
CA ALA A 400 -20.31 -30.97 -13.01
C ALA A 400 -20.82 -31.61 -14.31
N HIS A 401 -21.00 -30.81 -15.38
CA HIS A 401 -21.38 -31.34 -16.68
C HIS A 401 -20.27 -32.20 -17.30
N LEU A 402 -19.00 -31.84 -17.14
CA LEU A 402 -17.89 -32.69 -17.60
C LEU A 402 -17.91 -34.07 -16.95
N VAL A 403 -18.24 -34.14 -15.66
CA VAL A 403 -18.38 -35.43 -14.95
C VAL A 403 -19.62 -36.18 -15.42
N LYS A 404 -20.77 -35.49 -15.53
CA LYS A 404 -22.05 -36.09 -15.94
C LYS A 404 -22.00 -36.73 -17.34
N GLU A 405 -21.32 -36.09 -18.28
CA GLU A 405 -21.16 -36.59 -19.66
C GLU A 405 -20.00 -37.61 -19.78
N GLY A 406 -19.38 -38.00 -18.66
CA GLY A 406 -18.26 -38.94 -18.62
C GLY A 406 -16.99 -38.43 -19.30
N LEU A 407 -16.86 -37.12 -19.50
CA LEU A 407 -15.73 -36.47 -20.18
C LEU A 407 -14.55 -36.18 -19.24
N ALA A 408 -14.81 -36.12 -17.94
CA ALA A 408 -13.80 -36.03 -16.90
C ALA A 408 -14.12 -36.99 -15.75
N VAL A 409 -13.09 -37.44 -15.04
CA VAL A 409 -13.24 -38.27 -13.84
C VAL A 409 -13.24 -37.38 -12.60
N VAL A 410 -13.85 -37.83 -11.52
CA VAL A 410 -13.86 -37.08 -10.26
C VAL A 410 -12.49 -37.16 -9.60
N ASP A 411 -11.98 -36.01 -9.14
CA ASP A 411 -10.75 -35.99 -8.36
C ASP A 411 -11.02 -36.53 -6.95
N THR A 412 -10.59 -37.75 -6.65
CA THR A 412 -10.79 -38.37 -5.34
C THR A 412 -9.73 -37.99 -4.32
N GLU A 413 -8.60 -37.44 -4.73
CA GLU A 413 -7.49 -37.05 -3.86
C GLU A 413 -7.74 -35.71 -3.17
N MET A 414 -8.47 -34.80 -3.83
CA MET A 414 -8.80 -33.51 -3.25
C MET A 414 -10.09 -33.55 -2.40
N VAL A 415 -10.12 -32.73 -1.35
CA VAL A 415 -11.33 -32.43 -0.58
C VAL A 415 -11.93 -31.14 -1.12
N PHE A 416 -13.19 -31.19 -1.56
CA PHE A 416 -13.91 -30.04 -2.10
C PHE A 416 -15.42 -30.17 -1.84
N LYS A 417 -16.12 -29.04 -1.81
CA LYS A 417 -17.52 -28.89 -1.38
C LYS A 417 -18.51 -29.76 -2.15
N TYR A 418 -18.28 -29.98 -3.44
CA TYR A 418 -19.23 -30.71 -4.31
C TYR A 418 -18.82 -32.18 -4.56
N LYS A 419 -17.93 -32.75 -3.75
CA LYS A 419 -17.36 -34.10 -3.98
C LYS A 419 -18.41 -35.20 -4.08
N GLU A 420 -19.32 -35.29 -3.12
CA GLU A 420 -20.40 -36.30 -3.11
C GLU A 420 -21.27 -36.20 -4.38
N LYS A 421 -21.70 -34.98 -4.71
CA LYS A 421 -22.48 -34.71 -5.93
C LYS A 421 -21.75 -35.13 -7.20
N PHE A 422 -20.44 -34.95 -7.26
CA PHE A 422 -19.66 -35.35 -8.44
C PHE A 422 -19.57 -36.87 -8.54
N LEU A 423 -19.36 -37.56 -7.42
CA LEU A 423 -19.34 -39.03 -7.36
C LEU A 423 -20.70 -39.64 -7.78
N GLU A 424 -21.82 -39.07 -7.33
CA GLU A 424 -23.16 -39.48 -7.75
C GLU A 424 -23.36 -39.35 -9.28
N LEU A 425 -22.94 -38.22 -9.85
CA LEU A 425 -23.04 -37.98 -11.29
C LEU A 425 -22.18 -38.96 -12.11
N GLN A 426 -21.00 -39.32 -11.59
CA GLN A 426 -20.13 -40.30 -12.23
C GLN A 426 -20.75 -41.71 -12.21
N ASN A 427 -21.34 -42.12 -11.09
CA ASN A 427 -21.99 -43.42 -10.96
C ASN A 427 -23.23 -43.57 -11.86
N LEU A 428 -23.99 -42.49 -12.07
CA LEU A 428 -25.14 -42.49 -12.98
C LEU A 428 -24.74 -42.65 -14.45
N GLU A 429 -23.56 -42.16 -14.86
CA GLU A 429 -23.03 -42.36 -16.22
C GLU A 429 -22.59 -43.81 -16.43
N HIS A 430 -21.90 -44.39 -15.45
CA HIS A 430 -21.50 -45.80 -15.50
C HIS A 430 -22.71 -46.75 -15.64
N ALA A 431 -23.78 -46.51 -14.88
CA ALA A 431 -25.03 -47.28 -14.98
C ALA A 431 -25.78 -47.10 -16.31
N HIS A 432 -25.49 -46.05 -17.09
CA HIS A 432 -26.10 -45.79 -18.40
C HIS A 432 -25.30 -46.43 -19.55
N ASN A 433 -24.01 -46.69 -19.36
CA ASN A 433 -23.15 -47.39 -20.33
C ASN A 433 -23.17 -48.93 -20.17
N GLU A 434 -23.70 -49.44 -19.06
CA GLU A 434 -23.88 -50.89 -18.80
C GLU A 434 -25.27 -51.43 -19.25
N LYS A 435 -26.13 -50.57 -19.80
CA LYS A 435 -27.38 -50.93 -20.49
C LYS A 435 -27.23 -50.69 -21.98
#